data_AF-A0A3C0G6T7-F1
#
_entry.id   AF-A0A3C0G6T7-F1
#
_cell.length_a   1.000
_cell.length_b   1.000
_cell.length_c   1.000
_cell.angle_alpha   90.00
_cell.angle_beta   90.00
_cell.angle_gamma   90.00
#
_symmetry.space_group_name_H-M   'P 1'
#
loop_
_entity.id
_entity.type
_entity.pdbx_description
1 polymer ?
#
loop_
_entity_poly.entity_id
_entity_poly.type
_entity_poly.pdbx_seq_one_letter_code
_entity_poly.pdbx_strand_id
1 'polypeptide(L)'
;MKNIKLLGLPLILLVFITSCSSVSVLSDYDQKADFNGYKTYAFYKTGIDKAQISDLDKKRILRAIETEMSSRGFVKSEKPDLLVSIFTKEQERVDVYNNNYGWGGAWGWGYNPWAWGPGFGWGGTSVSASTQGSLYIDLIDNNT
;
A
#
# COMPACT_ATOMS: atom_id res chain seq x y z
N MET A 1 -27.33 -37.74 -8.09
CA MET A 1 -27.18 -36.33 -8.56
C MET A 1 -27.42 -35.25 -7.48
N LYS A 2 -27.90 -35.56 -6.27
CA LYS A 2 -28.11 -34.57 -5.19
C LYS A 2 -26.80 -34.07 -4.54
N ASN A 3 -25.77 -34.90 -4.52
CA ASN A 3 -24.54 -34.65 -3.76
C ASN A 3 -23.60 -33.63 -4.45
N ILE A 4 -23.74 -33.43 -5.77
CA ILE A 4 -22.98 -32.41 -6.53
C ILE A 4 -23.49 -30.99 -6.19
N LYS A 5 -24.80 -30.83 -5.96
CA LYS A 5 -25.38 -29.55 -5.52
C LYS A 5 -24.96 -29.19 -4.09
N LEU A 6 -24.69 -30.20 -3.25
CA LEU A 6 -24.25 -30.01 -1.86
C LEU A 6 -22.78 -29.54 -1.77
N LEU A 7 -21.94 -29.93 -2.73
CA LEU A 7 -20.53 -29.53 -2.83
C LEU A 7 -20.30 -28.19 -3.57
N GLY A 8 -21.26 -27.73 -4.38
CA GLY A 8 -21.14 -26.47 -5.13
C GLY A 8 -21.21 -25.22 -4.25
N LEU A 9 -22.04 -25.24 -3.20
CA LEU A 9 -22.20 -24.12 -2.26
C LEU A 9 -20.90 -23.77 -1.49
N PRO A 10 -20.18 -24.72 -0.87
CA PRO A 10 -18.92 -24.40 -0.18
C PRO A 10 -17.81 -23.97 -1.15
N LEU A 11 -17.81 -24.47 -2.39
CA LEU A 11 -16.83 -24.09 -3.41
C LEU A 11 -17.01 -22.63 -3.86
N ILE A 12 -18.26 -22.20 -4.05
CA ILE A 12 -18.60 -20.80 -4.37
C ILE A 12 -18.21 -19.90 -3.19
N LEU A 13 -18.50 -20.33 -1.96
CA LEU A 13 -18.12 -19.58 -0.76
C LEU A 13 -16.60 -19.38 -0.69
N LEU A 14 -15.80 -20.40 -1.03
CA LEU A 14 -14.34 -20.35 -1.02
C LEU A 14 -13.76 -19.31 -2.00
N VAL A 15 -14.37 -19.14 -3.17
CA VAL A 15 -13.93 -18.14 -4.16
C VAL A 15 -14.11 -16.72 -3.65
N PHE A 16 -15.19 -16.45 -2.91
CA PHE A 16 -15.47 -15.12 -2.36
C PHE A 16 -14.53 -14.67 -1.24
N ILE A 17 -13.78 -15.58 -0.59
CA ILE A 17 -12.86 -15.25 0.50
C ILE A 17 -11.51 -14.71 -0.03
N THR A 18 -11.23 -14.90 -1.32
CA THR A 18 -9.91 -14.57 -1.92
C THR A 18 -9.79 -13.13 -2.46
N SER A 19 -10.87 -12.34 -2.44
CA SER A 19 -10.89 -11.01 -3.07
C SER A 19 -10.36 -9.87 -2.21
N CYS A 20 -9.90 -10.12 -0.98
CA CYS A 20 -9.44 -9.07 -0.10
C CYS A 20 -8.03 -8.61 -0.48
N SER A 21 -7.91 -7.47 -1.17
CA SER A 21 -6.64 -6.76 -1.30
C SER A 21 -6.34 -6.03 0.01
N SER A 22 -5.30 -6.49 0.72
CA SER A 22 -4.87 -5.88 1.97
C SER A 22 -4.04 -4.62 1.70
N VAL A 23 -4.19 -3.61 2.56
CA VAL A 23 -3.31 -2.43 2.58
C VAL A 23 -2.05 -2.80 3.35
N SER A 24 -0.87 -2.60 2.75
CA SER A 24 0.40 -2.80 3.46
C SER A 24 0.63 -1.68 4.47
N VAL A 25 0.73 -2.03 5.75
CA VAL A 25 1.08 -1.11 6.84
C VAL A 25 2.44 -1.52 7.41
N LEU A 26 3.34 -0.55 7.52
CA LEU A 26 4.63 -0.71 8.17
C LEU A 26 4.67 0.23 9.37
N SER A 27 5.05 -0.30 10.54
CA SER A 27 5.18 0.47 11.78
C SER A 27 6.57 0.24 12.37
N ASP A 28 7.26 1.32 12.70
CA ASP A 28 8.56 1.31 13.38
C ASP A 28 8.49 2.22 14.61
N TYR A 29 9.22 1.88 15.67
CA TYR A 29 9.18 2.58 16.96
C TYR A 29 10.47 2.36 17.77
N ASP A 30 10.79 3.29 18.67
CA ASP A 30 11.91 3.14 19.59
C ASP A 30 11.61 2.11 20.68
N GLN A 31 12.36 1.00 20.70
CA GLN A 31 12.22 -0.07 21.69
C GLN A 31 12.67 0.33 23.10
N LYS A 32 13.43 1.42 23.24
CA LYS A 32 13.92 1.91 24.54
C LYS A 32 13.00 2.96 25.16
N ALA A 33 12.07 3.53 24.38
CA ALA A 33 11.13 4.51 24.87
C ALA A 33 10.07 3.88 25.77
N ASP A 34 9.74 4.52 26.90
CA ASP A 34 8.65 4.09 27.76
C ASP A 34 7.34 4.74 27.33
N PHE A 35 6.53 3.98 26.59
CA PHE A 35 5.24 4.45 26.10
C PHE A 35 4.21 4.71 27.21
N ASN A 36 4.41 4.19 28.43
CA ASN A 36 3.48 4.42 29.54
C ASN A 36 3.54 5.86 30.07
N GLY A 37 4.63 6.58 29.79
CA GLY A 37 4.82 7.97 30.20
C GLY A 37 3.97 8.96 29.41
N TYR A 38 3.61 8.63 28.17
CA TYR A 38 2.83 9.51 27.31
C TYR A 38 1.34 9.34 27.56
N LYS A 39 0.63 10.45 27.86
CA LYS A 39 -0.83 10.42 28.09
C LYS A 39 -1.58 11.43 27.25
N THR A 40 -0.90 12.49 26.85
CA THR A 40 -1.51 13.58 26.11
C THR A 40 -0.92 13.73 24.72
N TYR A 41 -1.76 14.11 23.76
CA TYR A 41 -1.32 14.33 22.39
C TYR A 41 -1.91 15.61 21.78
N ALA A 42 -1.26 16.12 20.74
CA ALA A 42 -1.81 17.16 19.88
C ALA A 42 -1.42 16.94 18.42
N PHE A 43 -2.22 17.49 17.52
CA PHE A 43 -1.92 17.47 16.09
C PHE A 43 -0.94 18.59 15.71
N TYR A 44 0.14 18.22 15.03
CA TYR A 44 1.11 19.18 14.49
C TYR A 44 0.60 19.79 13.19
N LYS A 45 -0.06 20.95 13.29
CA LYS A 45 -0.76 21.63 12.18
C LYS A 45 0.10 21.85 10.94
N THR A 46 1.35 22.27 11.13
CA THR A 46 2.27 22.58 10.02
C THR A 46 2.64 21.35 9.17
N GLY A 47 2.61 20.14 9.76
CA GLY A 47 2.80 18.88 9.02
C GLY A 47 1.57 18.54 8.16
N ILE A 48 0.38 18.63 8.76
CA ILE A 48 -0.91 18.31 8.13
C ILE A 48 -1.20 19.21 6.92
N ASP A 49 -0.88 20.50 7.00
CA ASP A 49 -1.20 21.48 5.94
C ASP A 49 -0.35 21.28 4.68
N LYS A 50 0.87 20.73 4.82
CA LYS A 50 1.77 20.44 3.70
C LYS A 50 1.37 19.19 2.91
N ALA A 51 0.53 18.34 3.47
CA ALA A 51 0.07 17.14 2.79
C ALA A 51 -0.86 17.54 1.62
N GLN A 52 -0.48 17.14 0.39
CA GLN A 52 -1.25 17.37 -0.82
C GLN A 52 -2.45 16.39 -0.88
N ILE A 53 -3.41 16.56 0.03
CA ILE A 53 -4.61 15.73 0.13
C ILE A 53 -5.85 16.61 0.14
N SER A 54 -6.97 16.07 -0.34
CA SER A 54 -8.28 16.71 -0.25
C SER A 54 -8.66 17.03 1.20
N ASP A 55 -9.33 18.17 1.42
CA ASP A 55 -9.82 18.57 2.75
C ASP A 55 -10.77 17.54 3.38
N LEU A 56 -11.51 16.80 2.54
CA LEU A 56 -12.37 15.72 3.00
C LEU A 56 -11.56 14.57 3.60
N ASP A 57 -10.48 14.18 2.93
CA ASP A 57 -9.64 13.07 3.36
C ASP A 57 -8.76 13.48 4.54
N LYS A 58 -8.27 14.73 4.59
CA LYS A 58 -7.64 15.30 5.79
C LYS A 58 -8.55 15.14 7.01
N LYS A 59 -9.82 15.54 6.90
CA LYS A 59 -10.79 15.40 8.01
C LYS A 59 -11.02 13.94 8.41
N ARG A 60 -11.09 13.02 7.44
CA ARG A 60 -11.26 11.59 7.71
C ARG A 60 -10.06 10.99 8.44
N ILE A 61 -8.85 11.30 7.99
CA ILE A 61 -7.61 10.82 8.60
C ILE A 61 -7.49 11.34 10.03
N LEU A 62 -7.68 12.64 10.24
CA LEU A 62 -7.61 13.24 11.59
C LEU A 62 -8.63 12.62 12.55
N ARG A 63 -9.86 12.36 12.07
CA ARG A 63 -10.90 11.72 12.87
C ARG A 63 -10.56 10.25 13.17
N ALA A 64 -10.00 9.52 12.22
CA ALA A 64 -9.57 8.13 12.43
C ALA A 64 -8.46 8.06 13.48
N ILE A 65 -7.45 8.91 13.36
CA ILE A 65 -6.36 9.02 14.35
C ILE A 65 -6.91 9.39 15.72
N GLU A 66 -7.79 10.39 15.81
CA GLU A 66 -8.42 10.77 17.08
C GLU A 66 -9.18 9.60 17.73
N THR A 67 -9.89 8.81 16.93
CA THR A 67 -10.62 7.64 17.40
C THR A 67 -9.67 6.58 17.97
N GLU A 68 -8.57 6.29 17.27
CA GLU A 68 -7.55 5.32 17.69
C GLU A 68 -6.73 5.80 18.90
N MET A 69 -6.40 7.08 18.98
CA MET A 69 -5.70 7.64 20.13
C MET A 69 -6.59 7.60 21.38
N SER A 70 -7.87 7.94 21.23
CA SER A 70 -8.86 7.88 22.30
C SER A 70 -9.12 6.44 22.77
N SER A 71 -9.21 5.48 21.85
CA SER A 71 -9.40 4.05 22.19
C SER A 71 -8.22 3.48 23.00
N ARG A 72 -7.02 4.05 22.82
CA ARG A 72 -5.81 3.72 23.57
C ARG A 72 -5.65 4.51 24.88
N GLY A 73 -6.58 5.42 25.19
CA GLY A 73 -6.59 6.18 26.44
C GLY A 73 -5.84 7.53 26.41
N PHE A 74 -5.41 7.99 25.23
CA PHE A 74 -4.78 9.31 25.10
C PHE A 74 -5.79 10.44 25.08
N VAL A 75 -5.41 11.60 25.62
CA VAL A 75 -6.26 12.80 25.70
C VAL A 75 -5.63 13.96 24.94
N LYS A 76 -6.45 14.75 24.24
CA LYS A 76 -5.96 15.98 23.59
C LYS A 76 -5.58 17.03 24.63
N SER A 77 -4.41 17.65 24.48
CA SER A 77 -3.92 18.71 25.37
C SER A 77 -3.27 19.84 24.57
N GLU A 78 -3.36 21.08 25.07
CA GLU A 78 -2.59 22.21 24.54
C GLU A 78 -1.09 22.11 24.89
N LYS A 79 -0.77 21.38 25.96
CA LYS A 79 0.58 20.99 26.35
C LYS A 79 0.69 19.47 26.23
N PRO A 80 0.94 18.95 25.02
CA PRO A 80 0.98 17.52 24.77
C PRO A 80 2.32 16.91 25.14
N ASP A 81 2.32 15.63 25.48
CA ASP A 81 3.53 14.81 25.60
C ASP A 81 3.95 14.28 24.21
N LEU A 82 2.98 14.02 23.33
CA LEU A 82 3.19 13.54 21.96
C LEU A 82 2.59 14.48 20.91
N LEU A 83 3.33 14.73 19.85
CA LEU A 83 2.85 15.41 18.65
C LEU A 83 2.57 14.40 17.54
N VAL A 84 1.37 14.47 16.96
CA VAL A 84 1.01 13.65 15.80
C VAL A 84 1.17 14.47 14.53
N SER A 85 2.04 14.04 13.63
CA SER A 85 2.25 14.64 12.32
C SER A 85 1.80 13.68 11.22
N ILE A 86 1.19 14.20 10.16
CA ILE A 86 0.84 13.40 8.96
C ILE A 86 1.39 14.07 7.72
N PHE A 87 1.89 13.28 6.79
CA PHE A 87 2.22 13.75 5.45
C PHE A 87 2.02 12.62 4.44
N THR A 88 1.74 13.01 3.20
CA THR A 88 1.60 12.07 2.08
C THR A 88 2.76 12.24 1.13
N LYS A 89 3.19 11.13 0.53
CA LYS A 89 4.16 11.12 -0.55
C LYS A 89 3.56 10.35 -1.72
N GLU A 90 3.48 11.00 -2.87
CA GLU A 90 3.11 10.35 -4.12
C GLU A 90 4.39 10.02 -4.88
N GLN A 91 4.51 8.76 -5.30
CA GLN A 91 5.61 8.32 -6.13
C GLN A 91 5.04 7.62 -7.36
N GLU A 92 5.45 8.08 -8.53
CA GLU A 92 5.15 7.41 -9.78
C GLU A 92 6.06 6.18 -9.91
N ARG A 93 5.44 4.99 -9.96
CA ARG A 93 6.12 3.73 -10.20
C ARG A 93 5.93 3.35 -11.66
N VAL A 94 7.02 3.40 -12.42
CA VAL A 94 7.07 2.93 -13.80
C VAL A 94 7.59 1.51 -13.80
N ASP A 95 6.68 0.54 -13.92
CA ASP A 95 7.02 -0.87 -14.09
C ASP A 95 7.23 -1.15 -15.58
N VAL A 96 8.49 -1.40 -15.94
CA VAL A 96 8.86 -1.80 -17.31
C VAL A 96 8.90 -3.32 -17.35
N TYR A 97 7.85 -3.91 -17.94
CA TYR A 97 7.80 -5.34 -18.18
C TYR A 97 8.43 -5.64 -19.54
N ASN A 98 9.70 -6.01 -19.53
CA ASN A 98 10.39 -6.48 -20.72
C ASN A 98 10.08 -7.97 -20.92
N ASN A 99 9.06 -8.27 -21.72
CA ASN A 99 8.77 -9.64 -22.09
C ASN A 99 9.71 -10.07 -23.23
N ASN A 100 10.94 -10.44 -22.87
CA ASN A 100 11.89 -11.06 -23.80
C ASN A 100 11.62 -12.56 -24.01
N TYR A 101 10.57 -13.11 -23.39
CA TYR A 101 10.12 -14.48 -23.64
C TYR A 101 9.13 -14.49 -24.80
N GLY A 102 9.66 -14.23 -26.00
CA GLY A 102 9.03 -14.74 -27.21
C GLY A 102 8.95 -16.26 -27.12
N TRP A 103 7.84 -16.84 -27.55
CA TRP A 103 7.68 -18.28 -27.73
C TRP A 103 8.57 -18.75 -28.89
N GLY A 104 9.87 -18.79 -28.62
CA GLY A 104 10.95 -19.15 -29.52
C GLY A 104 12.11 -19.67 -28.67
N GLY A 105 11.77 -20.58 -27.76
CA GLY A 105 12.73 -21.21 -26.86
C GLY A 105 13.86 -21.88 -27.62
N ALA A 106 15.07 -21.52 -27.22
CA ALA A 106 16.17 -22.45 -26.93
C ALA A 106 16.71 -23.38 -28.03
N TRP A 107 16.25 -23.34 -29.29
CA TRP A 107 16.76 -24.25 -30.32
C TRP A 107 16.76 -23.60 -31.70
N GLY A 108 17.91 -23.07 -32.13
CA GLY A 108 18.11 -22.73 -33.53
C GLY A 108 18.96 -21.52 -33.80
N TRP A 109 20.27 -21.65 -33.61
CA TRP A 109 21.21 -20.99 -34.50
C TRP A 109 21.14 -21.72 -35.85
N GLY A 110 20.14 -21.39 -36.67
CA GLY A 110 19.87 -22.13 -37.89
C GLY A 110 18.83 -21.46 -38.76
N TYR A 111 19.25 -21.15 -40.00
CA TYR A 111 18.39 -20.70 -41.07
C TYR A 111 17.36 -21.81 -41.39
N ASN A 112 16.08 -21.59 -41.04
CA ASN A 112 15.00 -22.50 -41.40
C ASN A 112 14.47 -22.14 -42.80
N PRO A 113 14.69 -22.97 -43.84
CA PRO A 113 14.32 -22.66 -45.22
C PRO A 113 12.81 -22.55 -45.48
N TRP A 114 11.99 -22.97 -44.52
CA TRP A 114 10.53 -22.96 -44.60
C TRP A 114 9.90 -21.82 -43.77
N ALA A 115 10.70 -21.04 -43.05
CA ALA A 115 10.24 -19.87 -42.32
C ALA A 115 10.31 -18.63 -43.24
N TRP A 116 9.16 -18.14 -43.68
CA TRP A 116 9.06 -16.89 -44.42
C TRP A 116 9.35 -15.71 -43.49
N GLY A 117 10.56 -15.15 -43.61
CA GLY A 117 10.91 -13.84 -43.09
C GLY A 117 11.80 -13.84 -41.84
N PRO A 118 12.54 -12.74 -41.60
CA PRO A 118 13.36 -12.57 -40.41
C PRO A 118 12.46 -12.71 -39.17
N GLY A 119 12.89 -13.55 -38.22
CA GLY A 119 12.08 -14.10 -37.15
C GLY A 119 11.08 -13.11 -36.54
N PHE A 120 9.81 -13.51 -36.55
CA PHE A 120 8.72 -12.82 -35.87
C PHE A 120 8.89 -12.97 -34.35
N GLY A 121 9.82 -12.20 -33.78
CA GLY A 121 9.97 -12.06 -32.35
C GLY A 121 8.82 -11.24 -31.80
N TRP A 122 7.84 -11.90 -31.20
CA TRP A 122 6.80 -11.26 -30.39
C TRP A 122 7.36 -10.80 -29.04
N GLY A 123 8.40 -9.96 -29.08
CA GLY A 123 9.01 -9.33 -27.91
C GLY A 123 8.60 -7.87 -27.85
N GLY A 124 7.64 -7.54 -26.99
CA GLY A 124 7.22 -6.16 -26.72
C GLY A 124 7.67 -5.74 -25.33
N THR A 125 8.23 -4.53 -25.21
CA THR A 125 8.40 -3.87 -23.91
C THR A 125 7.07 -3.22 -23.56
N SER A 126 6.41 -3.68 -22.50
CA SER A 126 5.23 -3.02 -21.96
C SER A 126 5.65 -2.13 -20.81
N VAL A 127 5.26 -0.86 -20.86
CA VAL A 127 5.52 0.10 -19.78
C VAL A 127 4.19 0.39 -19.12
N SER A 128 4.08 0.10 -17.82
CA SER A 128 2.93 0.47 -17.02
C SER A 128 3.37 1.50 -15.98
N ALA A 129 2.72 2.66 -15.98
CA ALA A 129 2.89 3.66 -14.93
C ALA A 129 1.75 3.51 -13.93
N SER A 130 2.08 3.41 -12.65
CA SER A 130 1.12 3.42 -11.54
C SER A 130 1.54 4.46 -10.51
N THR A 131 0.61 5.30 -10.07
CA THR A 131 0.86 6.24 -8.97
C THR A 131 0.66 5.52 -7.65
N GLN A 132 1.71 5.42 -6.84
CA GLN A 132 1.62 4.90 -5.48
C GLN A 132 1.62 6.07 -4.48
N GLY A 133 0.54 6.19 -3.71
CA GLY A 133 0.44 7.13 -2.61
C GLY A 133 0.76 6.44 -1.29
N SER A 134 1.65 7.04 -0.48
CA SER A 134 1.95 6.58 0.88
C SER A 134 1.52 7.65 1.89
N LEU A 135 0.85 7.21 2.96
CA LEU A 135 0.51 8.04 4.12
C LEU A 135 1.46 7.71 5.26
N TYR A 136 2.14 8.73 5.78
CA TYR A 136 3.00 8.64 6.95
C TYR A 136 2.28 9.27 8.14
N ILE A 137 2.35 8.61 9.30
CA ILE A 137 1.79 9.07 10.57
C ILE A 137 2.91 8.95 11.59
N ASP A 138 3.44 10.10 12.02
CA ASP A 138 4.55 10.17 12.95
C ASP A 138 4.04 10.58 14.34
N LEU A 139 4.52 9.87 15.35
CA LEU A 139 4.34 10.19 16.77
C LEU A 139 5.67 10.72 17.30
N ILE A 140 5.72 12.01 17.63
CA ILE A 140 6.95 12.73 17.99
C ILE A 140 6.89 13.10 19.47
N ASP A 141 7.92 12.79 20.24
CA ASP A 141 8.06 13.25 21.62
C ASP A 141 8.24 14.78 21.66
N ASN A 142 7.40 15.47 22.44
CA ASN A 142 7.43 16.92 22.57
C ASN A 142 8.39 17.41 23.67
N ASN A 143 8.93 16.51 24.50
CA ASN A 143 9.76 16.85 25.65
C ASN A 143 11.28 16.78 25.39
N THR A 144 11.67 16.41 24.17
CA THR A 144 13.07 16.42 23.67
C THR A 144 13.35 17.64 22.80
#